data_AF-A0A1B6F176-F1
#
_entry.id   AF-A0A1B6F176-F1
#
_cell.length_a   1.000
_cell.length_b   1.000
_cell.length_c   1.000
_cell.angle_alpha   90.00
_cell.angle_beta   90.00
_cell.angle_gamma   90.00
#
_symmetry.space_group_name_H-M   'P 1'
#
loop_
_entity.id
_entity.type
_entity.pdbx_description
1 polymer ?
#
loop_
_entity_poly.entity_id
_entity_poly.type
_entity_poly.pdbx_seq_one_letter_code
_entity_poly.pdbx_strand_id
1 'polypeptide(L)'
;SSSSTEELSSPSHSHSVDQASARDSLSLTSQLVDDNSDDDEKILFDALQRWKVYDAEKLEDKEEELCYLVANLVFTIMWRGIDINSKDAWKERGQVMTCINLLALNNTLYCSHLELKLRLLEMAVTAALSDLREGSYTADNAAQLIRWIYDLTVIDPNQDHSKKASTKLLDGVLGLLDALLVFQEVPGEEWTEMAKLAFGILLSCAASSNLELCAMATAKLHTLVQTRCMKDAEEGGYLLYYINTIVQQS
;
A
#
# COMPACT_ATOMS: atom_id res chain seq x y z
N SER A 1 -58.17 7.55 13.32
CA SER A 1 -59.35 7.33 14.19
C SER A 1 -59.21 5.92 14.75
N SER A 2 -59.06 5.63 16.03
CA SER A 2 -59.19 6.36 17.29
C SER A 2 -58.35 5.56 18.31
N SER A 3 -57.41 6.17 19.04
CA SER A 3 -57.52 6.47 20.48
C SER A 3 -58.53 5.62 21.26
N SER A 4 -58.07 4.92 22.30
CA SER A 4 -58.68 4.93 23.64
C SER A 4 -57.73 4.35 24.70
N THR A 5 -57.39 5.23 25.64
CA THR A 5 -56.91 5.02 27.01
C THR A 5 -58.00 4.44 27.91
N GLU A 6 -57.61 3.74 28.98
CA GLU A 6 -58.30 3.60 30.30
C GLU A 6 -57.57 2.47 31.08
N GLU A 7 -57.47 2.42 32.40
CA GLU A 7 -57.46 3.36 33.52
C GLU A 7 -56.96 2.55 34.75
N LEU A 8 -56.53 3.26 35.80
CA LEU A 8 -55.97 2.72 37.05
C LEU A 8 -56.96 1.84 37.84
N SER A 9 -56.43 0.93 38.65
CA SER A 9 -56.86 0.78 40.06
C SER A 9 -55.91 -0.09 40.89
N SER A 10 -55.42 0.46 42.00
CA SER A 10 -54.92 -0.31 43.16
C SER A 10 -56.08 -0.56 44.13
N PRO A 11 -55.97 -1.58 45.01
CA PRO A 11 -56.09 -1.24 46.43
C PRO A 11 -55.13 -1.99 47.37
N SER A 12 -54.93 -1.30 48.49
CA SER A 12 -54.23 -1.58 49.75
C SER A 12 -54.70 -2.80 50.55
N HIS A 13 -53.82 -3.34 51.41
CA HIS A 13 -54.01 -3.79 52.81
C HIS A 13 -52.80 -4.68 53.20
N SER A 14 -52.26 -4.79 54.42
CA SER A 14 -52.20 -4.01 55.66
C SER A 14 -51.49 -4.91 56.70
N HIS A 15 -50.74 -4.31 57.65
CA HIS A 15 -50.20 -4.89 58.90
C HIS A 15 -49.09 -5.97 58.75
N SER A 16 -48.05 -6.02 59.58
CA SER A 16 -48.00 -5.75 61.02
C SER A 16 -46.64 -5.23 61.50
N VAL A 17 -46.73 -4.43 62.56
CA VAL A 17 -45.68 -3.85 63.40
C VAL A 17 -45.13 -4.93 64.33
N ASP A 18 -43.82 -4.91 64.63
CA ASP A 18 -43.36 -5.17 66.00
C ASP A 18 -42.11 -4.34 66.32
N GLN A 19 -42.16 -3.76 67.52
CA GLN A 19 -41.24 -2.79 68.10
C GLN A 19 -40.18 -3.43 68.99
N ALA A 20 -39.23 -2.58 69.38
CA ALA A 20 -38.34 -2.65 70.55
C ALA A 20 -36.97 -3.29 70.25
N SER A 21 -35.83 -2.78 70.72
CA SER A 21 -35.56 -1.98 71.91
C SER A 21 -34.10 -1.47 71.90
N ALA A 22 -33.92 -0.20 72.28
CA ALA A 22 -32.87 0.33 73.15
C ALA A 22 -31.37 0.42 72.71
N ARG A 23 -30.89 1.67 72.88
CA ARG A 23 -29.69 2.15 73.60
C ARG A 23 -28.36 2.35 72.84
N ASP A 24 -28.06 3.65 72.71
CA ASP A 24 -26.84 4.36 73.14
C ASP A 24 -25.46 3.74 72.84
N SER A 25 -24.66 4.46 72.05
CA SER A 25 -23.50 5.27 72.50
C SER A 25 -22.30 5.24 71.54
N LEU A 26 -21.91 6.46 71.13
CA LEU A 26 -20.54 6.99 70.95
C LEU A 26 -19.53 6.22 70.06
N SER A 27 -19.06 6.87 68.99
CA SER A 27 -17.65 7.28 68.89
C SER A 27 -17.37 8.13 67.63
N LEU A 28 -16.57 9.16 67.84
CA LEU A 28 -15.94 10.00 66.83
C LEU A 28 -15.14 9.20 65.80
N THR A 29 -15.27 9.54 64.53
CA THR A 29 -14.12 9.58 63.61
C THR A 29 -14.34 10.70 62.59
N SER A 30 -13.86 11.89 62.96
CA SER A 30 -13.42 12.89 62.00
C SER A 30 -12.03 12.43 61.52
N GLN A 31 -11.97 11.75 60.38
CA GLN A 31 -10.76 11.73 59.55
C GLN A 31 -11.12 12.36 58.22
N LEU A 32 -10.63 13.58 58.09
CA LEU A 32 -10.73 14.47 56.95
C LEU A 32 -9.72 14.04 55.88
N VAL A 33 -10.13 14.18 54.62
CA VAL A 33 -9.36 14.30 53.34
C VAL A 33 -8.30 13.21 53.11
N ASP A 34 -8.55 12.21 52.27
CA ASP A 34 -8.63 12.31 50.80
C ASP A 34 -7.37 12.95 50.22
N ASP A 35 -6.35 12.13 49.98
CA ASP A 35 -5.05 12.48 49.36
C ASP A 35 -4.76 11.55 48.16
N ASN A 36 -5.77 10.85 47.65
CA ASN A 36 -5.63 9.88 46.54
C ASN A 36 -6.38 10.29 45.26
N SER A 37 -7.14 11.40 45.28
CA SER A 37 -7.92 11.84 44.11
C SER A 37 -7.03 12.27 42.94
N ASP A 38 -5.87 12.88 43.20
CA ASP A 38 -4.91 13.25 42.15
C ASP A 38 -4.32 12.02 41.44
N ASP A 39 -4.08 10.92 42.16
CA ASP A 39 -3.58 9.67 41.58
C ASP A 39 -4.69 8.95 40.80
N ASP A 40 -5.93 8.93 41.32
CA ASP A 40 -7.08 8.32 40.63
C ASP A 40 -7.48 9.10 39.36
N GLU A 41 -7.44 10.44 39.39
CA GLU A 41 -7.67 11.29 38.21
C GLU A 41 -6.58 11.09 37.15
N LYS A 42 -5.32 10.96 37.57
CA LYS A 42 -4.20 10.69 36.68
C LYS A 42 -4.29 9.30 36.05
N ILE A 43 -4.68 8.28 36.80
CA ILE A 43 -4.92 6.93 36.29
C ILE A 43 -6.05 6.93 35.26
N LEU A 44 -7.15 7.65 35.52
CA LEU A 44 -8.26 7.78 34.58
C LEU A 44 -7.84 8.52 33.30
N PHE A 45 -7.05 9.58 33.43
CA PHE A 45 -6.50 10.33 32.30
C PHE A 45 -5.59 9.46 31.43
N ASP A 46 -4.66 8.72 32.03
CA ASP A 46 -3.76 7.79 31.34
C ASP A 46 -4.55 6.67 30.64
N ALA A 47 -5.59 6.13 31.27
CA ALA A 47 -6.47 5.12 30.67
C ALA A 47 -7.25 5.65 29.46
N LEU A 48 -7.78 6.88 29.54
CA LEU A 48 -8.45 7.57 28.43
C LEU A 48 -7.51 7.83 27.26
N GLN A 49 -6.28 8.24 27.54
CA GLN A 49 -5.27 8.47 26.51
C GLN A 49 -4.88 7.17 25.80
N ARG A 50 -4.74 6.09 26.55
CA ARG A 50 -4.49 4.74 26.00
C ARG A 50 -5.64 4.23 25.15
N TRP A 51 -6.89 4.46 25.57
CA TRP A 51 -8.07 4.14 24.78
C TRP A 51 -8.16 4.95 23.49
N LYS A 52 -7.85 6.25 23.53
CA LYS A 52 -7.80 7.09 22.33
C LYS A 52 -6.74 6.62 21.33
N VAL A 53 -5.56 6.21 21.81
CA VAL A 53 -4.51 5.64 20.96
C VAL A 53 -4.99 4.33 20.33
N TYR A 54 -5.56 3.42 21.12
CA TYR A 54 -6.09 2.14 20.63
C TYR A 54 -7.23 2.33 19.59
N ASP A 55 -8.13 3.28 19.83
CA ASP A 55 -9.23 3.56 18.90
C ASP A 55 -8.72 4.24 17.62
N ALA A 56 -7.68 5.08 17.72
CA ALA A 56 -7.01 5.67 16.55
C ALA A 56 -6.27 4.61 15.71
N GLU A 57 -5.51 3.70 16.33
CA GLU A 57 -4.85 2.57 15.64
C GLU A 57 -5.89 1.70 14.92
N LYS A 58 -7.02 1.41 15.58
CA LYS A 58 -8.11 0.63 15.01
C LYS A 58 -8.83 1.35 13.85
N LEU A 59 -8.88 2.68 13.87
CA LEU A 59 -9.40 3.48 12.77
C LEU A 59 -8.43 3.50 11.59
N GLU A 60 -7.13 3.67 11.85
CA GLU A 60 -6.07 3.61 10.86
C GLU A 60 -6.08 2.26 10.10
N ASP A 61 -6.23 1.14 10.83
CA ASP A 61 -6.38 -0.20 10.24
C ASP A 61 -7.57 -0.29 9.27
N LYS A 62 -8.71 0.32 9.61
CA LYS A 62 -9.92 0.30 8.77
C LYS A 62 -9.79 1.16 7.53
N GLU A 63 -9.15 2.32 7.64
CA GLU A 63 -8.93 3.21 6.50
C GLU A 63 -7.97 2.58 5.49
N GLU A 64 -6.90 1.93 5.97
CA GLU A 64 -5.99 1.17 5.12
C GLU A 64 -6.68 -0.06 4.50
N GLU A 65 -7.49 -0.80 5.26
CA GLU A 65 -8.28 -1.91 4.73
C GLU A 65 -9.23 -1.45 3.62
N LEU A 66 -9.95 -0.34 3.83
CA LEU A 66 -10.82 0.24 2.83
C LEU A 66 -10.03 0.67 1.58
N CYS A 67 -8.89 1.34 1.76
CA CYS A 67 -8.01 1.76 0.68
C CYS A 67 -7.53 0.55 -0.15
N TYR A 68 -7.12 -0.52 0.53
CA TYR A 68 -6.74 -1.78 -0.10
C TYR A 68 -7.89 -2.39 -0.89
N LEU A 69 -9.10 -2.48 -0.34
CA LEU A 69 -10.28 -3.02 -1.03
C LEU A 69 -10.64 -2.20 -2.27
N VAL A 70 -10.61 -0.87 -2.17
CA VAL A 70 -10.87 0.03 -3.31
C VAL A 70 -9.81 -0.15 -4.40
N ALA A 71 -8.52 -0.23 -4.03
CA ALA A 71 -7.44 -0.49 -4.98
C ALA A 71 -7.63 -1.85 -5.70
N ASN A 72 -8.04 -2.90 -4.97
CA ASN A 72 -8.37 -4.20 -5.57
C ASN A 72 -9.55 -4.14 -6.54
N LEU A 73 -10.60 -3.38 -6.19
CA LEU A 73 -11.75 -3.19 -7.07
C LEU A 73 -11.35 -2.46 -8.36
N VAL A 74 -10.62 -1.35 -8.23
CA VAL A 74 -10.09 -0.58 -9.37
C VAL A 74 -9.21 -1.47 -10.25
N PHE A 75 -8.30 -2.24 -9.64
CA PHE A 75 -7.46 -3.18 -10.37
C PHE A 75 -8.30 -4.22 -11.12
N THR A 76 -9.27 -4.84 -10.45
CA THR A 76 -10.10 -5.89 -11.05
C THR A 76 -10.85 -5.36 -12.26
N ILE A 77 -11.45 -4.17 -12.14
CA ILE A 77 -12.17 -3.53 -13.24
C ILE A 77 -11.21 -3.16 -14.38
N MET A 78 -10.06 -2.53 -14.08
CA MET A 78 -9.16 -2.08 -15.14
C MET A 78 -8.43 -3.24 -15.84
N TRP A 79 -8.08 -4.29 -15.10
CA TRP A 79 -7.24 -5.36 -15.61
C TRP A 79 -8.06 -6.50 -16.21
N ARG A 80 -9.12 -6.94 -15.51
CA ARG A 80 -9.99 -8.06 -15.92
C ARG A 80 -11.26 -7.61 -16.63
N GLY A 81 -11.73 -6.38 -16.40
CA GLY A 81 -12.93 -5.84 -17.04
C GLY A 81 -12.72 -5.33 -18.47
N ILE A 82 -11.48 -5.25 -18.94
CA ILE A 82 -11.11 -4.81 -20.29
C ILE A 82 -10.47 -5.99 -21.03
N ASP A 83 -10.99 -6.34 -22.20
CA ASP A 83 -10.40 -7.37 -23.06
C ASP A 83 -8.99 -6.93 -23.48
N ILE A 84 -7.99 -7.75 -23.12
CA ILE A 84 -6.57 -7.51 -23.41
C ILE A 84 -6.29 -7.46 -24.92
N ASN A 85 -7.12 -8.10 -25.75
CA ASN A 85 -6.96 -8.10 -27.20
C ASN A 85 -7.56 -6.84 -27.86
N SER A 86 -8.27 -6.01 -27.09
CA SER A 86 -8.79 -4.74 -27.58
C SER A 86 -7.65 -3.78 -27.92
N LYS A 87 -7.74 -3.14 -29.09
CA LYS A 87 -6.75 -2.12 -29.53
C LYS A 87 -6.67 -0.92 -28.58
N ASP A 88 -7.77 -0.63 -27.87
CA ASP A 88 -7.85 0.46 -26.91
C ASP A 88 -7.53 0.02 -25.48
N ALA A 89 -7.20 -1.26 -25.22
CA ALA A 89 -7.07 -1.79 -23.86
C ALA A 89 -6.09 -0.97 -23.00
N TRP A 90 -4.90 -0.69 -23.52
CA TRP A 90 -3.87 0.09 -22.82
C TRP A 90 -4.22 1.57 -22.68
N LYS A 91 -4.97 2.12 -23.64
CA LYS A 91 -5.48 3.49 -23.57
C LYS A 91 -6.51 3.61 -22.43
N GLU A 92 -7.47 2.70 -22.37
CA GLU A 92 -8.51 2.67 -21.32
C GLU A 92 -7.89 2.43 -19.94
N ARG A 93 -6.94 1.49 -19.82
CA ARG A 93 -6.18 1.30 -18.58
C ARG A 93 -5.43 2.60 -18.20
N GLY A 94 -4.82 3.29 -19.16
CA GLY A 94 -4.07 4.54 -18.93
C GLY A 94 -4.94 5.69 -18.43
N GLN A 95 -6.22 5.71 -18.79
CA GLN A 95 -7.19 6.67 -18.25
C GLN A 95 -7.34 6.51 -16.73
N VAL A 96 -7.32 5.27 -16.21
CA VAL A 96 -7.37 5.03 -14.75
C VAL A 96 -6.17 5.66 -14.04
N MET A 97 -4.96 5.50 -14.59
CA MET A 97 -3.74 6.12 -14.04
C MET A 97 -3.82 7.65 -14.07
N THR A 98 -4.42 8.21 -15.12
CA THR A 98 -4.67 9.65 -15.25
C THR A 98 -5.71 10.14 -14.23
N CYS A 99 -6.78 9.39 -14.01
CA CYS A 99 -7.78 9.70 -12.99
C CYS A 99 -7.18 9.71 -11.59
N ILE A 100 -6.26 8.79 -11.27
CA ILE A 100 -5.55 8.79 -9.98
C ILE A 100 -4.74 10.09 -9.78
N ASN A 101 -4.03 10.55 -10.82
CA ASN A 101 -3.35 11.85 -10.77
C ASN A 101 -4.34 13.00 -10.54
N LEU A 102 -5.45 13.01 -11.29
CA LEU A 102 -6.45 14.06 -11.17
C LEU A 102 -7.10 14.08 -9.79
N LEU A 103 -7.33 12.91 -9.17
CA LEU A 103 -7.84 12.82 -7.81
C LEU A 103 -6.87 13.44 -6.80
N ALA A 104 -5.57 13.17 -6.92
CA ALA A 104 -4.55 13.78 -6.06
C ALA A 104 -4.40 15.29 -6.23
N LEU A 105 -4.68 15.83 -7.42
CA LEU A 105 -4.66 17.28 -7.64
C LEU A 105 -5.85 18.00 -6.99
N ASN A 106 -6.99 17.32 -6.88
CA ASN A 106 -8.25 17.93 -6.44
C ASN A 106 -8.67 17.55 -5.02
N ASN A 107 -8.01 16.57 -4.39
CA ASN A 107 -8.42 16.01 -3.11
C ASN A 107 -7.20 15.66 -2.24
N THR A 108 -7.42 15.65 -0.93
CA THR A 108 -6.50 14.99 0.00
C THR A 108 -6.79 13.50 0.01
N LEU A 109 -5.81 12.70 -0.40
CA LEU A 109 -5.92 11.24 -0.41
C LEU A 109 -5.40 10.68 0.91
N TYR A 110 -5.97 9.55 1.34
CA TYR A 110 -5.50 8.80 2.52
C TYR A 110 -4.04 8.35 2.36
N CYS A 111 -3.69 7.77 1.21
CA CYS A 111 -2.31 7.44 0.85
C CYS A 111 -1.89 8.17 -0.44
N SER A 112 -0.58 8.19 -0.71
CA SER A 112 -0.05 8.88 -1.88
C SER A 112 -0.58 8.28 -3.17
N HIS A 113 -0.89 9.11 -4.16
CA HIS A 113 -1.24 8.63 -5.50
C HIS A 113 -0.15 7.76 -6.14
N LEU A 114 1.12 7.97 -5.79
CA LEU A 114 2.23 7.11 -6.23
C LEU A 114 2.16 5.73 -5.58
N GLU A 115 1.82 5.66 -4.29
CA GLU A 115 1.64 4.39 -3.58
C GLU A 115 0.44 3.62 -4.15
N LEU A 116 -0.65 4.32 -4.51
CA LEU A 116 -1.79 3.71 -5.20
C LEU A 116 -1.38 3.13 -6.56
N LYS A 117 -0.64 3.89 -7.38
CA LYS A 117 -0.12 3.38 -8.66
C LYS A 117 0.80 2.19 -8.45
N LEU A 118 1.71 2.25 -7.48
CA LEU A 118 2.62 1.16 -7.13
C LEU A 118 1.82 -0.11 -6.79
N ARG A 119 0.82 -0.02 -5.90
CA ARG A 119 -0.07 -1.16 -5.56
C ARG A 119 -0.74 -1.76 -6.80
N LEU A 120 -1.25 -0.92 -7.70
CA LEU A 120 -1.87 -1.38 -8.94
C LEU A 120 -0.87 -2.07 -9.88
N LEU A 121 0.35 -1.54 -10.01
CA LEU A 121 1.39 -2.13 -10.86
C LEU A 121 1.94 -3.44 -10.28
N GLU A 122 2.03 -3.57 -8.95
CA GLU A 122 2.35 -4.85 -8.30
C GLU A 122 1.29 -5.93 -8.58
N MET A 123 0.01 -5.56 -8.55
CA MET A 123 -1.06 -6.48 -8.92
C MET A 123 -1.00 -6.82 -10.41
N ALA A 124 -0.73 -5.83 -11.26
CA ALA A 124 -0.63 -6.00 -12.70
C ALA A 124 0.51 -6.93 -13.10
N VAL A 125 1.70 -6.80 -12.49
CA VAL A 125 2.85 -7.67 -12.78
C VAL A 125 2.58 -9.11 -12.35
N THR A 126 1.94 -9.28 -11.19
CA THR A 126 1.54 -10.59 -10.68
C THR A 126 0.51 -11.26 -11.61
N ALA A 127 -0.49 -10.49 -12.06
CA ALA A 127 -1.50 -10.99 -12.99
C ALA A 127 -0.90 -11.31 -14.37
N ALA A 128 -0.05 -10.42 -14.91
CA ALA A 128 0.64 -10.62 -16.18
C ALA A 128 1.47 -11.90 -16.19
N LEU A 129 2.16 -12.23 -15.09
CA LEU A 129 2.90 -13.48 -14.95
C LEU A 129 1.99 -14.72 -15.00
N SER A 130 0.82 -14.66 -14.36
CA SER A 130 -0.16 -15.74 -14.44
C SER A 130 -0.72 -15.89 -15.84
N ASP A 131 -1.12 -14.78 -16.45
CA ASP A 131 -1.75 -14.72 -17.76
C ASP A 131 -0.76 -15.15 -18.87
N LEU A 132 0.54 -14.83 -18.72
CA LEU A 132 1.61 -15.27 -19.62
C LEU A 132 1.80 -16.79 -19.57
N ARG A 133 1.75 -17.39 -18.37
CA ARG A 133 1.82 -18.85 -18.20
C ARG A 133 0.60 -19.56 -18.81
N GLU A 134 -0.55 -18.91 -18.83
CA GLU A 134 -1.78 -19.40 -19.45
C GLU A 134 -1.83 -19.14 -20.97
N GLY A 135 -0.86 -18.40 -21.52
CA GLY A 135 -0.77 -18.07 -22.95
C GLY A 135 -1.72 -16.96 -23.41
N SER A 136 -2.40 -16.28 -22.50
CA SER A 136 -3.33 -15.18 -22.80
C SER A 136 -2.66 -13.80 -22.81
N TYR A 137 -1.42 -13.70 -22.32
CA TYR A 137 -0.61 -12.49 -22.28
C TYR A 137 0.53 -12.53 -23.29
N THR A 138 0.77 -11.43 -23.99
CA THR A 138 1.78 -11.34 -25.07
C THR A 138 3.00 -10.53 -24.65
N ALA A 139 4.12 -10.70 -25.37
CA ALA A 139 5.32 -9.88 -25.17
C ALA A 139 5.04 -8.37 -25.36
N ASP A 140 4.18 -8.01 -26.30
CA ASP A 140 3.77 -6.61 -26.52
C ASP A 140 3.03 -6.04 -25.30
N ASN A 141 2.14 -6.83 -24.69
CA ASN A 141 1.44 -6.42 -23.47
C ASN A 141 2.40 -6.31 -22.28
N ALA A 142 3.40 -7.19 -22.20
CA ALA A 142 4.46 -7.06 -21.21
C ALA A 142 5.29 -5.80 -21.43
N ALA A 143 5.59 -5.43 -22.68
CA ALA A 143 6.34 -4.21 -23.00
C ALA A 143 5.58 -2.96 -22.52
N GLN A 144 4.27 -2.90 -22.74
CA GLN A 144 3.44 -1.81 -22.25
C GLN A 144 3.44 -1.72 -20.71
N LEU A 145 3.35 -2.87 -20.03
CA LEU A 145 3.43 -2.90 -18.57
C LEU A 145 4.79 -2.42 -18.06
N ILE A 146 5.88 -2.87 -18.69
CA ILE A 146 7.24 -2.44 -18.35
C ILE A 146 7.42 -0.93 -18.58
N ARG A 147 6.82 -0.34 -19.63
CA ARG A 147 6.81 1.12 -19.80
C ARG A 147 6.14 1.83 -18.65
N TRP A 148 4.98 1.38 -18.20
CA TRP A 148 4.30 2.00 -17.05
C TRP A 148 5.10 1.90 -15.76
N ILE A 149 5.77 0.77 -15.55
CA ILE A 149 6.64 0.58 -14.40
C ILE A 149 7.86 1.50 -14.50
N TYR A 150 8.46 1.64 -15.68
CA TYR A 150 9.53 2.58 -15.94
C TYR A 150 9.08 4.03 -15.73
N ASP A 151 7.88 4.39 -16.18
CA ASP A 151 7.33 5.73 -15.99
C ASP A 151 7.18 6.07 -14.51
N LEU A 152 6.69 5.13 -13.69
CA LEU A 152 6.57 5.34 -12.24
C LEU A 152 7.95 5.36 -11.54
N THR A 153 8.84 4.43 -11.87
CA THR A 153 10.09 4.23 -11.11
C THR A 153 11.20 5.19 -11.53
N VAL A 154 11.34 5.45 -12.83
CA VAL A 154 12.47 6.18 -13.41
C VAL A 154 12.08 7.61 -13.82
N ILE A 155 10.96 7.78 -14.52
CA ILE A 155 10.58 9.09 -15.10
C ILE A 155 9.88 9.99 -14.09
N ASP A 156 9.09 9.43 -13.17
CA ASP A 156 8.34 10.24 -12.20
C ASP A 156 9.30 11.12 -11.37
N PRO A 157 9.07 12.45 -11.34
CA PRO A 157 10.01 13.40 -10.75
C PRO A 157 10.04 13.36 -9.22
N ASN A 158 9.15 12.61 -8.57
CA ASN A 158 9.10 12.53 -7.12
C ASN A 158 10.39 11.86 -6.58
N GLN A 159 11.05 12.50 -5.62
CA GLN A 159 12.31 12.03 -5.06
C GLN A 159 12.14 10.89 -4.04
N ASP A 160 10.93 10.68 -3.54
CA ASP A 160 10.63 9.63 -2.58
C ASP A 160 10.48 8.27 -3.29
N HIS A 161 11.61 7.57 -3.41
CA HIS A 161 11.69 6.27 -4.06
C HIS A 161 10.87 5.20 -3.35
N SER A 162 10.62 5.33 -2.05
CA SER A 162 9.84 4.37 -1.26
C SER A 162 8.38 4.25 -1.75
N LYS A 163 7.87 5.29 -2.42
CA LYS A 163 6.51 5.34 -2.96
C LYS A 163 6.40 4.86 -4.41
N LYS A 164 7.55 4.63 -5.08
CA LYS A 164 7.62 4.36 -6.53
C LYS A 164 8.05 2.93 -6.83
N ALA A 165 8.78 2.29 -5.92
CA ALA A 165 9.31 0.95 -6.10
C ALA A 165 9.23 0.13 -4.81
N SER A 166 9.04 -1.17 -4.96
CA SER A 166 9.04 -2.15 -3.87
C SER A 166 9.76 -3.42 -4.31
N THR A 167 10.16 -4.24 -3.35
CA THR A 167 10.76 -5.56 -3.61
C THR A 167 9.79 -6.46 -4.37
N LYS A 168 8.51 -6.41 -4.02
CA LYS A 168 7.43 -7.13 -4.71
C LYS A 168 7.26 -6.71 -6.17
N LEU A 169 7.31 -5.41 -6.46
CA LEU A 169 7.26 -4.92 -7.84
C LEU A 169 8.49 -5.41 -8.63
N LEU A 170 9.69 -5.26 -8.06
CA LEU A 170 10.92 -5.65 -8.74
C LEU A 170 10.98 -7.17 -8.98
N ASP A 171 10.59 -7.99 -8.01
CA ASP A 171 10.53 -9.44 -8.15
C ASP A 171 9.62 -9.85 -9.32
N GLY A 172 8.42 -9.25 -9.39
CA GLY A 172 7.51 -9.48 -10.51
C GLY A 172 8.07 -9.03 -11.86
N VAL A 173 8.76 -7.89 -11.91
CA VAL A 173 9.45 -7.40 -13.12
C VAL A 173 10.50 -8.40 -13.56
N LEU A 174 11.38 -8.84 -12.64
CA LEU A 174 12.41 -9.83 -12.94
C LEU A 174 11.80 -11.13 -13.46
N GLY A 175 10.73 -11.60 -12.83
CA GLY A 175 9.98 -12.77 -13.29
C GLY A 175 9.46 -12.62 -14.72
N LEU A 176 8.91 -11.45 -15.09
CA LEU A 176 8.42 -11.21 -16.46
C LEU A 176 9.57 -11.23 -17.47
N LEU A 177 10.68 -10.56 -17.15
CA LEU A 177 11.84 -10.48 -18.02
C LEU A 177 12.47 -11.85 -18.26
N ASP A 178 12.51 -12.68 -17.21
CA ASP A 178 13.03 -14.05 -17.29
C ASP A 178 12.06 -14.96 -18.07
N ALA A 179 10.75 -14.83 -17.86
CA ALA A 179 9.75 -15.59 -18.61
C ALA A 179 9.73 -15.27 -20.11
N LEU A 180 10.07 -14.04 -20.47
CA LEU A 180 10.14 -13.57 -21.86
C LEU A 180 11.56 -13.64 -22.45
N LEU A 181 12.54 -14.13 -21.68
CA LEU A 181 13.93 -14.27 -22.11
C LEU A 181 14.55 -12.95 -22.63
N VAL A 182 14.14 -11.81 -22.07
CA VAL A 182 14.44 -10.45 -22.59
C VAL A 182 15.93 -10.18 -22.70
N PHE A 183 16.71 -10.73 -21.76
CA PHE A 183 18.16 -10.52 -21.71
C PHE A 183 18.96 -11.62 -22.43
N GLN A 184 18.31 -12.63 -23.00
CA GLN A 184 19.00 -13.65 -23.77
C GLN A 184 19.64 -13.03 -25.02
N GLU A 185 20.91 -13.35 -25.29
CA GLU A 185 21.60 -12.85 -26.47
C GLU A 185 21.25 -13.67 -27.71
N VAL A 186 20.78 -13.00 -28.76
CA VAL A 186 20.66 -13.55 -30.10
C VAL A 186 21.74 -12.89 -30.97
N PRO A 187 22.62 -13.67 -31.65
CA PRO A 187 23.67 -13.10 -32.48
C PRO A 187 23.12 -12.19 -33.59
N GLY A 188 23.56 -10.94 -33.63
CA GLY A 188 23.19 -9.97 -34.66
C GLY A 188 21.91 -9.17 -34.38
N GLU A 189 21.29 -9.35 -33.21
CA GLU A 189 20.11 -8.60 -32.79
C GLU A 189 20.50 -7.45 -31.85
N GLU A 190 19.93 -6.26 -32.08
CA GLU A 190 20.08 -5.11 -31.20
C GLU A 190 19.25 -5.26 -29.91
N TRP A 191 19.55 -4.41 -28.93
CA TRP A 191 18.79 -4.36 -27.70
C TRP A 191 17.32 -4.00 -27.92
N THR A 192 16.42 -4.83 -27.40
CA THR A 192 15.00 -4.51 -27.39
C THR A 192 14.73 -3.29 -26.49
N GLU A 193 13.70 -2.50 -26.84
CA GLU A 193 13.21 -1.39 -26.00
C GLU A 193 12.93 -1.86 -24.56
N MET A 194 12.34 -3.05 -24.42
CA MET A 194 12.04 -3.65 -23.12
C MET A 194 13.30 -3.89 -22.28
N ALA A 195 14.41 -4.33 -22.90
CA ALA A 195 15.68 -4.48 -22.20
C ALA A 195 16.21 -3.13 -21.69
N LYS A 196 16.15 -2.06 -22.52
CA LYS A 196 16.58 -0.71 -22.14
C LYS A 196 15.77 -0.18 -20.95
N LEU A 197 14.45 -0.32 -20.98
CA LEU A 197 13.55 0.07 -19.88
C LEU A 197 13.84 -0.75 -18.61
N ALA A 198 14.05 -2.05 -18.75
CA ALA A 198 14.38 -2.93 -17.64
C ALA A 198 15.71 -2.55 -16.97
N PHE A 199 16.74 -2.19 -17.73
CA PHE A 199 17.98 -1.65 -17.17
C PHE A 199 17.74 -0.36 -16.40
N GLY A 200 16.92 0.56 -16.93
CA GLY A 200 16.56 1.77 -16.21
C GLY A 200 15.86 1.51 -14.88
N ILE A 201 14.90 0.57 -14.86
CA ILE A 201 14.21 0.14 -13.63
C ILE A 201 15.23 -0.43 -12.63
N LEU A 202 16.10 -1.35 -13.08
CA LEU A 202 17.12 -1.96 -12.23
C LEU A 202 18.08 -0.92 -11.64
N LEU A 203 18.55 0.01 -12.47
CA LEU A 203 19.46 1.06 -12.03
C LEU A 203 18.80 2.04 -11.05
N SER A 204 17.52 2.38 -11.26
CA SER A 204 16.74 3.17 -10.31
C SER A 204 16.56 2.44 -8.97
N CYS A 205 16.23 1.16 -8.99
CA CYS A 205 16.12 0.33 -7.79
C CYS A 205 17.47 0.16 -7.07
N ALA A 206 18.58 0.06 -7.80
CA ALA A 206 19.93 -0.01 -7.23
C ALA A 206 20.34 1.29 -6.52
N ALA A 207 19.83 2.43 -6.98
CA ALA A 207 20.04 3.74 -6.34
C ALA A 207 19.09 4.02 -5.16
N SER A 208 18.14 3.11 -4.88
CA SER A 208 17.16 3.33 -3.81
C SER A 208 17.78 3.23 -2.41
N SER A 209 17.21 3.95 -1.45
CA SER A 209 17.60 3.87 -0.03
C SER A 209 17.17 2.57 0.65
N ASN A 210 16.29 1.78 0.02
CA ASN A 210 15.89 0.49 0.53
C ASN A 210 16.98 -0.55 0.19
N LEU A 211 17.69 -1.00 1.22
CA LEU A 211 18.81 -1.94 1.08
C LEU A 211 18.42 -3.28 0.44
N GLU A 212 17.21 -3.77 0.69
CA GLU A 212 16.73 -5.02 0.10
C GLU A 212 16.50 -4.85 -1.40
N LEU A 213 15.82 -3.76 -1.79
CA LEU A 213 15.58 -3.42 -3.19
C LEU A 213 16.91 -3.16 -3.94
N CYS A 214 17.82 -2.42 -3.31
CA CYS A 214 19.17 -2.16 -3.82
C CYS A 214 19.94 -3.46 -4.04
N ALA A 215 19.93 -4.37 -3.06
CA ALA A 215 20.62 -5.66 -3.16
C ALA A 215 20.07 -6.54 -4.29
N MET A 216 18.75 -6.64 -4.42
CA MET A 216 18.10 -7.39 -5.51
C MET A 216 18.50 -6.86 -6.89
N ALA A 217 18.39 -5.53 -7.07
CA ALA A 217 18.71 -4.89 -8.34
C ALA A 217 20.20 -5.02 -8.67
N THR A 218 21.08 -4.77 -7.70
CA THR A 218 22.54 -4.87 -7.87
C THR A 218 22.98 -6.29 -8.20
N ALA A 219 22.38 -7.31 -7.55
CA ALA A 219 22.67 -8.72 -7.85
C ALA A 219 22.28 -9.09 -9.28
N LYS A 220 21.11 -8.66 -9.76
CA LYS A 220 20.69 -8.90 -11.15
C LYS A 220 21.60 -8.16 -12.12
N LEU A 221 21.89 -6.87 -11.87
CA LEU A 221 22.80 -6.08 -12.71
C LEU A 221 24.18 -6.73 -12.80
N HIS A 222 24.73 -7.18 -11.67
CA HIS A 222 26.02 -7.87 -11.62
C HIS A 222 26.02 -9.14 -12.48
N THR A 223 24.96 -9.95 -12.36
CA THR A 223 24.79 -11.15 -13.16
C THR A 223 24.70 -10.82 -14.65
N LEU A 224 23.92 -9.80 -15.03
CA LEU A 224 23.79 -9.37 -16.42
C LEU A 224 25.12 -8.88 -17.01
N VAL A 225 25.89 -8.08 -16.27
CA VAL A 225 27.22 -7.60 -16.70
C VAL A 225 28.22 -8.75 -16.88
N GLN A 226 28.14 -9.80 -16.06
CA GLN A 226 29.03 -10.96 -16.17
C GLN A 226 28.64 -11.92 -17.29
N THR A 227 27.34 -12.12 -17.50
CA THR A 227 26.82 -13.15 -18.40
C THR A 227 26.61 -12.63 -19.82
N ARG A 228 26.42 -11.32 -19.98
CA ARG A 228 26.31 -10.70 -21.29
C ARG A 228 27.68 -10.27 -21.80
N CYS A 229 28.00 -10.65 -23.02
CA CYS A 229 29.15 -10.12 -23.73
C CYS A 229 28.72 -8.76 -24.27
N MET A 230 29.14 -7.66 -23.62
CA MET A 230 28.85 -6.30 -24.10
C MET A 230 29.46 -6.10 -25.49
N LYS A 231 28.65 -6.35 -26.52
CA LYS A 231 29.04 -6.27 -27.93
C LYS A 231 28.89 -4.85 -28.47
N ASP A 232 28.09 -4.03 -27.80
CA ASP A 232 27.77 -2.66 -28.21
C ASP A 232 28.40 -1.63 -27.26
N ALA A 233 29.10 -0.65 -27.83
CA ALA A 233 29.74 0.43 -27.09
C ALA A 233 28.71 1.40 -26.48
N GLU A 234 27.53 1.52 -27.08
CA GLU A 234 26.44 2.36 -26.55
C GLU A 234 25.85 1.78 -25.26
N GLU A 235 25.66 0.47 -25.20
CA GLU A 235 25.25 -0.28 -24.00
C GLU A 235 26.22 -0.03 -22.84
N GLY A 236 27.52 -0.22 -23.10
CA GLY A 236 28.55 0.01 -22.10
C GLY A 236 28.60 1.46 -21.66
N GLY A 237 28.45 2.41 -22.60
CA GLY A 237 28.39 3.84 -22.32
C GLY A 237 27.20 4.24 -21.45
N TYR A 238 26.00 3.70 -21.73
CA TYR A 238 24.79 3.96 -20.95
C TYR A 238 24.93 3.44 -19.51
N LEU A 239 25.39 2.19 -19.35
CA LEU A 239 25.62 1.59 -18.03
C LEU A 239 26.68 2.36 -17.23
N LEU A 240 27.82 2.69 -17.86
CA LEU A 240 28.88 3.49 -17.22
C LEU A 240 28.39 4.89 -16.84
N TYR A 241 27.67 5.57 -17.73
CA TYR A 241 27.13 6.90 -17.47
C TYR A 241 26.18 6.88 -16.27
N TYR A 242 25.26 5.91 -16.23
CA TYR A 242 24.29 5.82 -15.16
C TYR A 242 24.95 5.41 -13.84
N ILE A 243 25.84 4.42 -13.84
CA ILE A 243 26.61 4.04 -12.63
C ILE A 243 27.41 5.23 -12.11
N ASN A 244 28.09 5.97 -12.99
CA ASN A 244 28.79 7.18 -12.59
C ASN A 244 27.84 8.24 -12.01
N THR A 245 26.62 8.36 -12.53
CA THR A 245 25.59 9.26 -11.99
C THR A 245 25.16 8.84 -10.58
N ILE A 246 24.92 7.55 -10.34
CA ILE A 246 24.60 7.03 -9.00
C ILE A 246 25.75 7.31 -8.03
N VAL A 247 27.00 7.03 -8.42
CA VAL A 247 28.19 7.24 -7.59
C VAL A 247 28.43 8.73 -7.27
N GLN A 248 28.04 9.63 -8.17
CA GLN A 248 28.12 11.07 -7.92
C GLN A 248 26.99 11.60 -7.02
N GLN A 249 25.89 10.85 -6.89
CA GLN A 249 24.73 11.20 -6.08
C GLN A 249 24.75 10.54 -4.69
N SER A 250 25.62 9.54 -4.47
CA SER A 250 25.93 8.93 -3.17
C SER A 250 26.99 9.70 -2.40
#